data_AF-A0A7W0S9W6-F1
#
_entry.id   AF-A0A7W0S9W6-F1
#
_cell.length_a   1.000
_cell.length_b   1.000
_cell.length_c   1.000
_cell.angle_alpha   90.00
_cell.angle_beta   90.00
_cell.angle_gamma   90.00
#
_symmetry.space_group_name_H-M   'P 1'
#
loop_
_entity.id
_entity.type
_entity.pdbx_description
1 polymer ?
#
loop_
_entity_poly.entity_id
_entity_poly.type
_entity_poly.pdbx_seq_one_letter_code
_entity_poly.pdbx_strand_id
1 'polypeptide(L)'
;MAETNYASGEDYVVEFLGYRFGFNATDFEERITGAAVRLGLIEANDLDDDETADLVELAADGRIADPRSGLGRYIVRHWERVGLLGGESLVYWLRKLVFRGAWLDHRVKEGLLEISWDEESSDFGYAEPRGGRPLLELAPVPSWHEAQFKR
;
A
#
# COMPACT_ATOMS: atom_id res chain seq x y z
N MET A 1 22.65 -17.34 4.66
CA MET A 1 21.36 -17.35 5.36
C MET A 1 20.54 -16.28 4.67
N ALA A 2 19.49 -16.63 3.94
CA ALA A 2 18.68 -15.64 3.24
C ALA A 2 18.08 -14.69 4.29
N GLU A 3 18.30 -13.39 4.17
CA GLU A 3 17.64 -12.37 4.99
C GLU A 3 16.14 -12.69 5.00
N THR A 4 15.58 -12.89 6.19
CA THR A 4 14.19 -13.32 6.35
C THR A 4 13.29 -12.17 5.91
N ASN A 5 12.80 -12.23 4.68
CA ASN A 5 11.81 -11.29 4.18
C ASN A 5 10.58 -11.24 5.10
N TYR A 6 9.86 -10.11 5.09
CA TYR A 6 8.59 -9.99 5.82
C TYR A 6 7.64 -11.14 5.44
N ALA A 7 7.05 -11.76 6.46
CA ALA A 7 6.03 -12.78 6.30
C ALA A 7 4.94 -12.63 7.37
N SER A 8 3.70 -12.42 6.95
CA SER A 8 2.51 -12.59 7.80
C SER A 8 1.67 -13.82 7.41
N GLY A 9 1.94 -14.42 6.25
CA GLY A 9 1.29 -15.63 5.72
C GLY A 9 1.74 -15.98 4.30
N GLU A 10 1.00 -16.86 3.63
CA GLU A 10 1.34 -17.40 2.29
C GLU A 10 0.23 -17.20 1.24
N ASP A 11 -0.86 -16.52 1.57
CA ASP A 11 -2.01 -16.33 0.67
C ASP A 11 -1.66 -15.43 -0.52
N TYR A 12 -0.86 -14.38 -0.27
CA TYR A 12 -0.36 -13.47 -1.30
C TYR A 12 1.16 -13.34 -1.23
N VAL A 13 1.81 -13.33 -2.38
CA VAL A 13 3.25 -13.06 -2.48
C VAL A 13 3.49 -11.87 -3.38
N VAL A 14 4.19 -10.87 -2.85
CA VAL A 14 4.61 -9.70 -3.61
C VAL A 14 6.13 -9.69 -3.74
N GLU A 15 6.59 -9.60 -4.99
CA GLU A 15 8.00 -9.41 -5.30
C GLU A 15 8.23 -7.95 -5.72
N PHE A 16 9.15 -7.28 -5.02
CA PHE A 16 9.46 -5.88 -5.25
C PHE A 16 10.92 -5.58 -4.96
N LEU A 17 11.63 -4.96 -5.92
CA LEU A 17 13.05 -4.59 -5.82
C LEU A 17 13.97 -5.74 -5.34
N GLY A 18 13.67 -6.99 -5.72
CA GLY A 18 14.46 -8.17 -5.34
C GLY A 18 14.10 -8.79 -3.98
N TYR A 19 13.15 -8.20 -3.25
CA TYR A 19 12.57 -8.78 -2.04
C TYR A 19 11.29 -9.54 -2.37
N ARG A 20 10.98 -10.59 -1.59
CA ARG A 20 9.79 -11.43 -1.74
C ARG A 20 9.06 -11.53 -0.41
N PHE A 21 7.95 -10.83 -0.27
CA PHE A 21 7.18 -10.76 0.98
C PHE A 21 5.93 -11.63 0.90
N GLY A 22 5.65 -12.34 1.99
CA GLY A 22 4.46 -13.18 2.13
C GLY A 22 3.42 -12.52 3.01
N PHE A 23 2.16 -12.53 2.58
CA PHE A 23 1.04 -11.94 3.30
C PHE A 23 -0.05 -12.99 3.51
N ASN A 24 -0.65 -13.01 4.70
CA ASN A 24 -1.98 -13.61 4.83
C ASN A 24 -3.03 -12.66 4.22
N ALA A 25 -4.23 -13.17 3.95
CA ALA A 25 -5.25 -12.42 3.26
C ALA A 25 -5.62 -11.10 3.97
N THR A 26 -5.89 -11.15 5.27
CA THR A 26 -6.29 -9.98 6.06
C THR A 26 -5.22 -8.89 6.06
N ASP A 27 -3.95 -9.23 6.28
CA ASP A 27 -2.86 -8.25 6.27
C ASP A 27 -2.64 -7.65 4.88
N PHE A 28 -2.84 -8.43 3.81
CA PHE A 28 -2.77 -7.88 2.44
C PHE A 28 -3.92 -6.92 2.14
N GLU A 29 -5.14 -7.28 2.52
CA GLU A 29 -6.35 -6.47 2.36
C GLU A 29 -6.26 -5.14 3.12
N GLU A 30 -5.85 -5.18 4.39
CA GLU A 30 -5.69 -3.97 5.21
C GLU A 30 -4.63 -3.02 4.61
N ARG A 31 -3.49 -3.58 4.17
CA ARG A 31 -2.41 -2.79 3.56
C ARG A 31 -2.79 -2.21 2.21
N ILE A 32 -3.49 -2.96 1.36
CA ILE A 32 -3.87 -2.46 0.04
C ILE A 32 -4.92 -1.35 0.14
N THR A 33 -5.88 -1.49 1.06
CA THR A 33 -6.87 -0.46 1.35
C THR A 33 -6.21 0.78 1.93
N GLY A 34 -5.29 0.63 2.89
CA GLY A 34 -4.50 1.74 3.43
C GLY A 34 -3.66 2.44 2.35
N ALA A 35 -3.09 1.69 1.40
CA ALA A 35 -2.37 2.25 0.26
C ALA A 35 -3.31 3.04 -0.67
N ALA A 36 -4.51 2.54 -0.96
CA ALA A 36 -5.50 3.22 -1.78
C ALA A 36 -5.98 4.54 -1.16
N VAL A 37 -6.21 4.56 0.16
CA VAL A 37 -6.50 5.79 0.93
C VAL A 37 -5.32 6.75 0.84
N ARG A 38 -4.09 6.28 1.07
CA ARG A 38 -2.88 7.12 1.03
C ARG A 38 -2.62 7.74 -0.34
N LEU A 39 -3.01 7.06 -1.41
CA LEU A 39 -2.97 7.60 -2.77
C LEU A 39 -4.12 8.56 -3.06
N GLY A 40 -5.15 8.63 -2.22
CA GLY A 40 -6.36 9.40 -2.49
C GLY A 40 -7.23 8.80 -3.61
N LEU A 41 -7.04 7.51 -3.94
CA LEU A 41 -7.90 6.79 -4.88
C LEU A 41 -9.32 6.60 -4.30
N ILE A 42 -9.38 6.38 -2.99
CA ILE A 42 -10.60 6.30 -2.18
C ILE A 42 -10.48 7.28 -1.01
N GLU A 43 -11.61 7.71 -0.45
CA GLU A 43 -11.63 8.70 0.63
C GLU A 43 -11.27 8.08 1.99
N ALA A 44 -11.81 6.90 2.29
CA ALA A 44 -11.64 6.21 3.56
C ALA A 44 -11.49 4.70 3.34
N ASN A 45 -11.14 3.99 4.41
CA ASN A 45 -10.88 2.55 4.40
C ASN A 45 -12.13 1.69 4.67
N ASP A 46 -13.33 2.28 4.61
CA ASP A 46 -14.61 1.64 4.89
C ASP A 46 -15.15 0.85 3.68
N LEU A 47 -14.28 0.08 3.03
CA LEU A 47 -14.65 -0.73 1.87
C LEU A 47 -15.48 -1.95 2.27
N ASP A 48 -16.43 -2.33 1.41
CA ASP A 48 -17.07 -3.64 1.52
C ASP A 48 -16.15 -4.76 0.98
N ASP A 49 -16.59 -6.01 1.16
CA ASP A 49 -15.81 -7.19 0.76
C ASP A 49 -15.54 -7.22 -0.76
N ASP A 50 -16.50 -6.78 -1.59
CA ASP A 50 -16.35 -6.77 -3.05
C ASP A 50 -15.39 -5.67 -3.51
N GLU A 51 -15.47 -4.47 -2.91
CA GLU A 51 -14.56 -3.36 -3.17
C GLU A 51 -13.12 -3.71 -2.77
N THR A 52 -12.96 -4.32 -1.59
CA THR A 52 -11.66 -4.80 -1.11
C THR A 52 -11.09 -5.85 -2.04
N ALA A 53 -11.90 -6.83 -2.43
CA ALA A 53 -11.44 -7.91 -3.29
C ALA A 53 -11.10 -7.45 -4.73
N ASP A 54 -11.78 -6.43 -5.25
CA ASP A 54 -11.41 -5.79 -6.53
C ASP A 54 -10.06 -5.06 -6.43
N LEU A 55 -9.76 -4.38 -5.31
CA LEU A 55 -8.44 -3.77 -5.08
C LEU A 55 -7.33 -4.81 -4.93
N VAL A 56 -7.61 -5.90 -4.21
CA VAL A 56 -6.68 -7.01 -4.06
C VAL A 56 -6.35 -7.63 -5.41
N GLU A 57 -7.37 -7.89 -6.24
CA GLU A 57 -7.18 -8.42 -7.60
C GLU A 57 -6.35 -7.45 -8.46
N LEU A 58 -6.69 -6.16 -8.45
CA LEU A 58 -5.91 -5.14 -9.14
C LEU A 58 -4.44 -5.14 -8.71
N ALA A 59 -4.19 -5.26 -7.41
CA ALA A 59 -2.85 -5.27 -6.86
C ALA A 59 -2.10 -6.57 -7.17
N ALA A 60 -2.75 -7.73 -7.10
CA ALA A 60 -2.13 -9.04 -7.35
C ALA A 60 -1.87 -9.26 -8.85
N ASP A 61 -2.87 -9.00 -9.69
CA ASP A 61 -2.85 -9.36 -11.11
C ASP A 61 -2.54 -8.19 -12.03
N GLY A 62 -2.57 -6.95 -11.50
CA GLY A 62 -2.35 -5.73 -12.27
C GLY A 62 -3.57 -5.28 -13.09
N ARG A 63 -4.69 -5.98 -12.97
CA ARG A 63 -5.96 -5.70 -13.62
C ARG A 63 -7.11 -6.33 -12.84
N ILE A 64 -8.32 -5.85 -13.07
CA ILE A 64 -9.56 -6.49 -12.59
C ILE A 64 -10.23 -7.13 -13.81
N ALA A 65 -10.42 -8.44 -13.78
CA ALA A 65 -11.00 -9.20 -14.89
C ALA A 65 -12.54 -9.09 -14.88
N ASP A 66 -13.17 -9.23 -13.71
CA ASP A 66 -14.62 -9.13 -13.54
C ASP A 66 -14.96 -8.26 -12.32
N PRO A 67 -15.27 -6.97 -12.51
CA PRO A 67 -15.43 -6.03 -11.39
C PRO A 67 -16.74 -6.27 -10.62
N ARG A 68 -16.61 -6.62 -9.34
CA ARG A 68 -17.72 -6.96 -8.46
C ARG A 68 -18.39 -5.73 -7.85
N SER A 69 -17.61 -4.70 -7.58
CA SER A 69 -18.03 -3.49 -6.86
C SER A 69 -18.21 -2.25 -7.76
N GLY A 70 -18.73 -1.17 -7.16
CA GLY A 70 -18.75 0.16 -7.79
C GLY A 70 -17.34 0.68 -8.07
N LEU A 71 -16.41 0.47 -7.14
CA LEU A 71 -15.00 0.83 -7.25
C LEU A 71 -14.33 0.08 -8.40
N GLY A 72 -14.46 -1.24 -8.45
CA GLY A 72 -13.88 -2.04 -9.54
C GLY A 72 -14.41 -1.63 -10.90
N ARG A 73 -15.73 -1.41 -11.02
CA ARG A 73 -16.36 -0.94 -12.26
C ARG A 73 -15.85 0.43 -12.67
N TYR A 74 -15.64 1.33 -11.71
CA TYR A 74 -15.05 2.64 -11.95
C TYR A 74 -13.63 2.52 -12.50
N ILE A 75 -12.76 1.75 -11.82
CA ILE A 75 -11.35 1.58 -12.23
C ILE A 75 -11.27 1.00 -13.64
N VAL A 76 -12.01 -0.07 -13.93
CA VAL A 76 -12.02 -0.72 -15.24
C VAL A 76 -12.53 0.24 -16.33
N ARG A 77 -13.62 0.97 -16.06
CA ARG A 77 -14.21 1.90 -17.03
C ARG A 77 -13.30 3.10 -17.33
N HIS A 78 -12.52 3.54 -16.36
CA HIS A 78 -11.69 4.74 -16.44
C HIS A 78 -10.19 4.42 -16.49
N TRP A 79 -9.82 3.21 -16.92
CA TRP A 79 -8.44 2.70 -16.83
C TRP A 79 -7.39 3.60 -17.49
N GLU A 80 -7.69 4.21 -18.65
CA GLU A 80 -6.73 5.11 -19.31
C GLU A 80 -6.35 6.33 -18.47
N ARG A 81 -7.26 6.79 -17.60
CA ARG A 81 -7.04 7.93 -16.70
C ARG A 81 -6.55 7.49 -15.32
N VAL A 82 -7.07 6.39 -14.80
CA VAL A 82 -6.80 5.90 -13.44
C VAL A 82 -5.53 5.06 -13.39
N GLY A 83 -5.23 4.25 -14.41
CA GLY A 83 -4.09 3.35 -14.41
C GLY A 83 -2.73 4.06 -14.50
N LEU A 84 -2.69 5.22 -15.16
CA LEU A 84 -1.50 6.04 -15.34
C LEU A 84 -1.84 7.53 -15.17
N LEU A 85 -1.41 8.12 -14.05
CA LEU A 85 -1.68 9.52 -13.73
C LEU A 85 -0.36 10.28 -13.55
N GLY A 86 -0.15 11.33 -14.34
CA GLY A 86 1.10 12.12 -14.27
C GLY A 86 2.38 11.33 -14.57
N GLY A 87 2.28 10.20 -15.29
CA GLY A 87 3.38 9.27 -15.55
C GLY A 87 3.57 8.20 -14.47
N GLU A 88 2.76 8.23 -13.41
CA GLU A 88 2.82 7.28 -12.31
C GLU A 88 1.80 6.15 -12.48
N SER A 89 2.22 4.90 -12.28
CA SER A 89 1.35 3.73 -12.40
C SER A 89 0.65 3.42 -11.08
N LEU A 90 -0.69 3.31 -11.11
CA LEU A 90 -1.49 3.01 -9.91
C LEU A 90 -1.08 1.67 -9.28
N VAL A 91 -1.00 0.61 -10.09
CA VAL A 91 -0.64 -0.74 -9.62
C VAL A 91 0.75 -0.76 -8.98
N TYR A 92 1.71 -0.07 -9.60
CA TYR A 92 3.06 0.04 -9.04
C TYR A 92 3.05 0.72 -7.68
N TRP A 93 2.34 1.84 -7.52
CA TRP A 93 2.30 2.57 -6.26
C TRP A 93 1.54 1.85 -5.16
N LEU A 94 0.44 1.17 -5.49
CA LEU A 94 -0.26 0.28 -4.57
C LEU A 94 0.70 -0.79 -4.01
N ARG A 95 1.37 -1.55 -4.89
CA ARG A 95 2.35 -2.58 -4.48
C ARG A 95 3.52 -1.98 -3.69
N LYS A 96 4.05 -0.84 -4.13
CA LYS A 96 5.16 -0.15 -3.48
C LYS A 96 4.81 0.30 -2.06
N LEU A 97 3.60 0.78 -1.83
CA LEU A 97 3.15 1.21 -0.50
C LEU A 97 2.92 0.02 0.43
N VAL A 98 2.31 -1.07 -0.06
CA VAL A 98 2.19 -2.33 0.70
C VAL A 98 3.58 -2.83 1.11
N PHE A 99 4.50 -2.91 0.14
CA PHE A 99 5.88 -3.34 0.37
C PHE A 99 6.59 -2.43 1.38
N ARG A 100 6.51 -1.11 1.19
CA ARG A 100 7.14 -0.12 2.08
C ARG A 100 6.65 -0.30 3.50
N GLY A 101 5.33 -0.41 3.73
CA GLY A 101 4.78 -0.63 5.07
C GLY A 101 5.31 -1.92 5.70
N ALA A 102 5.28 -3.03 4.96
CA ALA A 102 5.73 -4.32 5.46
C ALA A 102 7.23 -4.33 5.80
N TRP A 103 8.04 -3.65 4.97
CA TRP A 103 9.46 -3.50 5.20
C TRP A 103 9.74 -2.69 6.48
N LEU A 104 8.99 -1.61 6.68
CA LEU A 104 9.11 -0.78 7.89
C LEU A 104 8.75 -1.55 9.15
N ASP A 105 7.64 -2.28 9.12
CA ASP A 105 7.20 -3.12 10.23
C ASP A 105 8.24 -4.20 10.56
N HIS A 106 8.86 -4.78 9.53
CA HIS A 106 9.94 -5.74 9.71
C HIS A 106 11.15 -5.10 10.40
N ARG A 107 11.58 -3.91 9.96
CA ARG A 107 12.70 -3.19 10.58
C ARG A 107 12.43 -2.79 12.03
N VAL A 108 11.18 -2.43 12.35
CA VAL A 108 10.77 -2.19 13.74
C VAL A 108 10.87 -3.49 14.57
N LYS A 109 10.39 -4.62 14.04
CA LYS A 109 10.50 -5.92 14.72
C LYS A 109 11.94 -6.38 14.94
N GLU A 110 12.85 -6.04 14.03
CA GLU A 110 14.30 -6.30 14.17
C GLU A 110 15.00 -5.34 15.14
N GLY A 111 14.30 -4.33 15.66
CA GLY A 111 14.90 -3.28 16.49
C GLY A 111 15.84 -2.36 15.73
N LEU A 112 15.69 -2.29 14.40
CA LEU A 112 16.47 -1.41 13.50
C LEU A 112 15.78 -0.05 13.27
N LEU A 113 14.48 0.05 13.59
CA LEU A 113 13.71 1.27 13.61
C LEU A 113 12.84 1.32 14.87
N GLU A 114 12.48 2.51 15.32
CA GLU A 114 11.48 2.75 16.36
C GLU A 114 10.35 3.63 15.79
N ILE A 115 9.13 3.43 16.29
CA ILE A 115 8.01 4.32 15.98
C ILE A 115 8.14 5.57 16.83
N SER A 116 8.16 6.73 16.20
CA SER A 116 8.27 8.04 16.87
C SER A 116 7.06 8.90 16.54
N TRP A 117 6.57 9.67 17.50
CA TRP A 117 5.56 10.70 17.25
C TRP A 117 6.24 11.99 16.79
N ASP A 118 5.77 12.55 15.68
CA ASP A 118 6.14 13.87 15.19
C ASP A 118 5.09 14.89 15.63
N GLU A 119 5.46 15.79 16.53
CA GLU A 119 4.56 16.85 17.03
C GLU A 119 4.24 17.90 15.97
N GLU A 120 5.12 18.15 14.99
CA GLU A 120 4.92 19.17 13.96
C GLU A 120 3.85 18.72 12.96
N SER A 121 3.95 17.48 12.48
CA SER A 121 2.96 16.91 11.57
C SER A 121 1.75 16.31 12.30
N SER A 122 1.82 16.14 13.63
CA SER A 122 0.86 15.35 14.42
C SER A 122 0.62 13.97 13.83
N ASP A 123 1.72 13.26 13.50
CA ASP A 123 1.67 11.93 12.87
C ASP A 123 2.77 11.01 13.41
N PHE A 124 2.62 9.71 13.17
CA PHE A 124 3.65 8.73 13.49
C PHE A 124 4.67 8.60 12.34
N GLY A 125 5.95 8.55 12.70
CA GLY A 125 7.08 8.32 11.80
C GLY A 125 7.98 7.18 12.28
N TYR A 126 9.07 6.99 11.56
CA TYR A 126 10.10 6.00 11.88
C TYR A 126 11.45 6.69 12.13
N ALA A 127 12.11 6.32 13.23
CA ALA A 127 13.38 6.88 13.67
C ALA A 127 14.45 5.81 13.93
N GLU A 128 15.72 6.21 13.99
CA GLU A 128 16.78 5.31 14.47
C GLU A 128 16.52 4.91 15.93
N PRO A 129 16.82 3.66 16.30
CA PRO A 129 16.79 3.23 17.68
C PRO A 129 17.67 4.13 18.55
N ARG A 130 17.19 4.51 19.74
CA ARG A 130 17.86 5.38 20.73
C ARG A 130 17.81 6.90 20.46
N GLY A 131 16.71 7.38 19.87
CA GLY A 131 16.39 8.81 19.86
C GLY A 131 17.22 9.63 18.87
N GLY A 132 17.60 9.03 17.75
CA GLY A 132 18.17 9.73 16.60
C GLY A 132 17.15 10.68 15.95
N ARG A 133 17.62 11.51 15.02
CA ARG A 133 16.76 12.36 14.18
C ARG A 133 15.74 11.48 13.42
N PRO A 134 14.55 11.98 13.03
CA PRO A 134 13.69 11.27 12.08
C PRO A 134 14.51 10.98 10.81
N LEU A 135 14.75 9.70 10.53
CA LEU A 135 15.73 9.30 9.52
C LEU A 135 15.12 8.92 8.18
N LEU A 136 13.85 8.55 8.20
CA LEU A 136 13.23 8.04 7.00
C LEU A 136 12.29 9.08 6.40
N GLU A 137 12.89 9.99 5.63
CA GLU A 137 12.13 10.76 4.65
C GLU A 137 11.61 9.79 3.59
N LEU A 138 10.34 9.40 3.72
CA LEU A 138 9.69 8.54 2.74
C LEU A 138 9.55 9.34 1.45
N ALA A 139 10.07 8.81 0.34
CA ALA A 139 9.88 9.42 -0.97
C ALA A 139 8.40 9.77 -1.18
N PRO A 140 8.13 10.98 -1.72
CA PRO A 140 6.78 11.54 -1.81
C PRO A 140 5.86 10.57 -2.52
N VAL A 141 4.62 10.53 -2.03
CA VAL A 141 3.57 9.67 -2.59
C VAL A 141 2.75 10.52 -3.57
N PRO A 142 2.59 10.09 -4.83
CA PRO A 142 1.73 10.78 -5.78
C PRO A 142 0.26 10.70 -5.34
N SER A 143 -0.57 11.55 -5.93
CA SER A 143 -1.98 11.68 -5.58
C SER A 143 -2.90 11.34 -6.75
N TRP A 144 -3.89 10.51 -6.46
CA TRP A 144 -5.02 10.14 -7.31
C TRP A 144 -6.29 10.94 -7.00
N HIS A 145 -6.23 11.97 -6.13
CA HIS A 145 -7.41 12.74 -5.73
C HIS A 145 -8.21 13.30 -6.92
N GLU A 146 -7.56 13.70 -8.00
CA GLU A 146 -8.24 14.19 -9.21
C GLU A 146 -9.09 13.10 -9.90
N ALA A 147 -8.70 11.84 -9.75
CA ALA A 147 -9.36 10.65 -10.27
C ALA A 147 -9.91 9.75 -9.14
N GLN A 148 -10.24 10.36 -7.99
CA GLN A 148 -10.79 9.64 -6.84
C GLN A 148 -12.13 9.00 -7.18
N PHE A 149 -12.31 7.76 -6.77
CA PHE A 149 -13.62 7.11 -6.78
C PHE A 149 -14.53 7.75 -5.75
N LYS A 150 -15.75 8.09 -6.17
CA LYS A 150 -16.80 8.61 -5.29
C LYS A 150 -18.00 7.67 -5.38
N ARG A 151 -18.48 7.21 -4.23
CA ARG A 151 -19.67 6.38 -4.11
C ARG A 151 -20.93 7.14 -4.53
#